data_AF-A0A820KEE9-F1
#
_entry.id   AF-A0A820KEE9-F1
#
_cell.length_a   1.000
_cell.length_b   1.000
_cell.length_c   1.000
_cell.angle_alpha   90.00
_cell.angle_beta   90.00
_cell.angle_gamma   90.00
#
_symmetry.space_group_name_H-M   'P 1'
#
loop_
_entity.id
_entity.type
_entity.pdbx_description
1 polymer ?
#
loop_
_entity_poly.entity_id
_entity_poly.type
_entity_poly.pdbx_seq_one_letter_code
_entity_poly.pdbx_strand_id
1 'polypeptide(L)'
;MGNYSKALEFYEKSLQILEKALPPNHPDLATSYNNIGLVYDNMGNYSKALEFYEKALQIFEKALPPNHPSLATSYDNIGLVYDNMSDYSKALEFHEKAHQIFENALPSNHPSLATSYNNIGTAYFGKRDYSKALSFLEKALSVFKKSLPPNHPNIKTVKNSTDNVKKKM
;
A
#
# COMPACT_ATOMS: atom_id res chain seq x y z
N MET A 1 -7.27 -22.13 2.26
CA MET A 1 -6.52 -21.34 3.25
C MET A 1 -5.04 -21.57 2.98
N GLY A 2 -4.33 -20.53 2.54
CA GLY A 2 -2.93 -20.62 2.12
C GLY A 2 -2.03 -21.02 3.27
N ASN A 3 -0.93 -21.70 2.97
CA ASN A 3 0.02 -22.15 3.99
C ASN A 3 0.90 -20.99 4.46
N TYR A 4 0.31 -20.01 5.14
CA TYR A 4 1.00 -18.81 5.64
C TYR A 4 2.13 -19.17 6.60
N SER A 5 2.00 -20.24 7.38
CA SER A 5 3.06 -20.74 8.26
C SER A 5 4.30 -21.15 7.47
N LYS A 6 4.16 -21.89 6.36
CA LYS A 6 5.31 -22.20 5.49
C LYS A 6 5.88 -20.95 4.83
N ALA A 7 5.04 -20.02 4.40
CA ALA A 7 5.52 -18.77 3.81
C ALA A 7 6.38 -17.97 4.81
N LEU A 8 5.92 -17.84 6.07
CA LEU A 8 6.70 -17.22 7.15
C LEU A 8 8.03 -17.94 7.36
N GLU A 9 8.03 -19.28 7.45
CA GLU A 9 9.26 -20.05 7.63
C GLU A 9 10.29 -19.76 6.53
N PHE A 10 9.87 -19.72 5.26
CA PHE A 10 10.77 -19.42 4.15
C PHE A 10 11.27 -17.97 4.18
N TYR A 11 10.40 -16.99 4.45
CA TYR A 11 10.81 -15.59 4.53
C TYR A 11 11.72 -15.30 5.73
N GLU A 12 11.47 -15.90 6.89
CA GLU A 12 12.32 -15.76 8.07
C GLU A 12 13.70 -16.38 7.85
N LYS A 13 13.79 -17.56 7.22
CA LYS A 13 15.08 -18.14 6.82
C LYS A 13 15.84 -17.26 5.83
N SER A 14 15.13 -16.72 4.82
CA SER A 14 15.72 -15.79 3.86
C SER A 14 16.25 -14.54 4.56
N LEU A 15 15.47 -13.95 5.46
CA LEU A 15 15.86 -12.77 6.23
C LEU A 15 17.13 -13.05 7.06
N GLN A 16 17.21 -14.17 7.78
CA GLN A 16 18.39 -14.56 8.56
C GLN A 16 19.66 -14.70 7.72
N ILE A 17 19.54 -15.18 6.48
CA ILE A 17 20.67 -15.28 5.55
C ILE A 17 21.12 -13.86 5.12
N LEU A 18 20.16 -13.00 4.75
CA LEU A 18 20.44 -11.64 4.32
C LEU A 18 21.04 -10.79 5.45
N GLU A 19 20.56 -10.92 6.68
CA GLU A 19 21.09 -10.22 7.86
C GLU A 19 22.56 -10.57 8.14
N LYS A 20 23.01 -11.77 7.76
CA LYS A 20 24.42 -12.18 7.87
C LYS A 20 25.27 -11.73 6.68
N ALA A 21 24.67 -11.55 5.52
CA ALA A 21 25.37 -11.29 4.27
C ALA A 21 25.45 -9.79 3.91
N LEU A 22 24.52 -8.98 4.40
CA LEU A 22 24.32 -7.60 3.97
C LEU A 22 24.47 -6.59 5.11
N PRO A 23 24.83 -5.34 4.82
CA PRO A 23 24.83 -4.28 5.82
C PRO A 23 23.40 -4.00 6.34
N PRO A 24 23.24 -3.52 7.59
CA PRO A 24 21.92 -3.38 8.23
C PRO A 24 20.89 -2.52 7.49
N ASN A 25 21.33 -1.59 6.65
CA ASN A 25 20.45 -0.72 5.86
C ASN A 25 20.34 -1.16 4.39
N HIS A 26 20.64 -2.41 4.05
CA HIS A 26 20.52 -2.85 2.65
C HIS A 26 19.04 -2.94 2.23
N PRO A 27 18.63 -2.40 1.06
CA PRO A 27 17.23 -2.44 0.58
C PRO A 27 16.60 -3.84 0.50
N ASP A 28 17.40 -4.89 0.29
CA ASP A 28 16.91 -6.27 0.27
C ASP A 28 16.40 -6.77 1.64
N LEU A 29 16.95 -6.23 2.74
CA LEU A 29 16.43 -6.48 4.09
C LEU A 29 15.04 -5.89 4.24
N ALA A 30 14.84 -4.64 3.79
CA ALA A 30 13.54 -4.00 3.80
C ALA A 30 12.50 -4.75 2.96
N THR A 31 12.89 -5.24 1.79
CA THR A 31 12.03 -6.08 0.94
C THR A 31 11.61 -7.35 1.67
N SER A 32 12.53 -7.99 2.39
CA SER A 32 12.24 -9.19 3.19
C SER A 32 11.30 -8.90 4.36
N TYR A 33 11.53 -7.82 5.10
CA TYR A 33 10.62 -7.38 6.17
C TYR A 33 9.22 -7.05 5.62
N ASN A 34 9.12 -6.35 4.49
CA ASN A 34 7.83 -6.08 3.83
C ASN A 34 7.07 -7.37 3.48
N ASN A 35 7.75 -8.38 2.95
CA ASN A 35 7.10 -9.66 2.61
C ASN A 35 6.58 -10.38 3.84
N ILE A 36 7.32 -10.36 4.95
CA ILE A 36 6.86 -10.94 6.21
C ILE A 36 5.66 -10.16 6.75
N GLY A 37 5.71 -8.82 6.69
CA GLY A 37 4.59 -7.95 7.07
C GLY A 37 3.31 -8.27 6.29
N LEU A 38 3.43 -8.49 4.97
CA LEU A 38 2.32 -8.88 4.12
C LEU A 38 1.72 -10.23 4.50
N VAL A 39 2.52 -11.20 4.90
CA VAL A 39 2.00 -12.49 5.36
C VAL A 39 1.21 -12.30 6.66
N TYR A 40 1.72 -11.51 7.62
CA TYR A 40 1.01 -11.22 8.86
C TYR A 40 -0.29 -10.43 8.64
N ASP A 41 -0.30 -9.46 7.72
CA ASP A 41 -1.51 -8.71 7.34
C ASP A 41 -2.58 -9.65 6.76
N ASN A 42 -2.20 -10.54 5.83
CA ASN A 42 -3.10 -11.55 5.28
C ASN A 42 -3.61 -12.58 6.31
N MET A 43 -2.90 -12.73 7.43
CA MET A 43 -3.34 -13.54 8.57
C MET A 43 -4.23 -12.78 9.56
N GLY A 44 -4.46 -11.47 9.33
CA GLY A 44 -5.16 -10.58 10.26
C GLY A 44 -4.35 -10.21 11.51
N ASN A 45 -3.05 -10.51 11.54
CA ASN A 45 -2.17 -10.12 12.64
C ASN A 45 -1.56 -8.74 12.35
N TYR A 46 -2.41 -7.72 12.43
CA TYR A 46 -2.08 -6.34 12.08
C TYR A 46 -0.94 -5.76 12.93
N SER A 47 -0.85 -6.12 14.22
CA SER A 47 0.23 -5.67 15.10
C SER A 47 1.60 -6.12 14.59
N LYS A 48 1.75 -7.41 14.25
CA LYS A 48 2.98 -7.90 13.64
C LYS A 48 3.20 -7.33 12.24
N ALA A 49 2.15 -7.19 11.43
CA ALA A 49 2.27 -6.59 10.11
C ALA A 49 2.91 -5.19 10.19
N LEU A 50 2.40 -4.34 11.10
CA LEU A 50 2.94 -3.00 11.35
C LEU A 50 4.40 -3.04 11.81
N GLU A 51 4.76 -3.91 12.78
CA GLU A 51 6.15 -4.04 13.23
C GLU A 51 7.11 -4.32 12.07
N PHE A 52 6.73 -5.22 11.17
CA PHE A 52 7.55 -5.61 10.03
C PHE A 52 7.59 -4.52 8.94
N TYR A 53 6.46 -3.89 8.63
CA TYR A 53 6.41 -2.79 7.67
C TYR A 53 7.16 -1.54 8.15
N GLU A 54 7.10 -1.22 9.44
CA GLU A 54 7.85 -0.10 10.04
C GLU A 54 9.36 -0.33 9.98
N LYS A 55 9.83 -1.56 10.26
CA LYS A 55 11.25 -1.93 10.06
C LYS A 55 11.69 -1.77 8.61
N ALA A 56 10.87 -2.22 7.67
CA ALA A 56 11.15 -2.06 6.24
C ALA A 56 11.24 -0.58 5.84
N LEU A 57 10.28 0.24 6.30
CA LEU A 57 10.25 1.67 6.05
C LEU A 57 11.51 2.36 6.58
N GLN A 58 11.91 2.09 7.83
CA GLN A 58 13.12 2.68 8.42
C GLN A 58 14.39 2.36 7.65
N ILE A 59 14.51 1.16 7.09
CA ILE A 59 15.65 0.78 6.26
C ILE A 59 15.60 1.53 4.92
N PHE A 60 14.45 1.55 4.25
CA PHE A 60 14.30 2.27 2.99
C PHE A 60 14.56 3.77 3.14
N GLU A 61 14.13 4.40 4.23
CA GLU A 61 14.38 5.83 4.49
C GLU A 61 15.87 6.16 4.62
N LYS A 62 16.68 5.22 5.11
CA LYS A 62 18.13 5.37 5.20
C LYS A 62 18.85 5.02 3.90
N ALA A 63 18.29 4.11 3.11
CA ALA A 63 18.97 3.51 1.97
C ALA A 63 18.64 4.14 0.62
N LEU A 64 17.47 4.78 0.50
CA LEU A 64 16.91 5.24 -0.76
C LEU A 64 16.71 6.76 -0.79
N PRO A 65 16.69 7.38 -1.98
CA PRO A 65 16.29 8.78 -2.13
C PRO A 65 14.85 9.02 -1.64
N PRO A 66 14.50 10.22 -1.13
CA PRO A 66 13.19 10.50 -0.54
C PRO A 66 11.98 10.23 -1.45
N ASN A 67 12.15 10.34 -2.77
CA ASN A 67 11.09 10.10 -3.76
C ASN A 67 11.16 8.69 -4.38
N HIS A 68 11.84 7.73 -3.75
CA HIS A 68 11.92 6.39 -4.33
C HIS A 68 10.56 5.66 -4.22
N PRO A 69 10.01 5.07 -5.30
CA PRO A 69 8.71 4.39 -5.26
C PRO A 69 8.55 3.29 -4.19
N SER A 70 9.64 2.62 -3.80
CA SER A 70 9.62 1.64 -2.70
C SER A 70 9.25 2.24 -1.35
N LEU A 71 9.60 3.51 -1.08
CA LEU A 71 9.13 4.21 0.12
C LEU A 71 7.61 4.35 0.08
N ALA A 72 7.06 4.79 -1.06
CA ALA A 72 5.62 4.91 -1.23
C ALA A 72 4.90 3.57 -1.01
N THR A 73 5.44 2.47 -1.56
CA THR A 73 4.88 1.13 -1.31
C THR A 73 4.87 0.76 0.18
N SER A 74 5.94 1.07 0.92
CA SER A 74 5.97 0.82 2.37
C SER A 74 4.96 1.68 3.14
N TYR A 75 4.82 2.97 2.78
CA TYR A 75 3.78 3.84 3.35
C TYR A 75 2.37 3.30 3.05
N ASP A 76 2.08 2.96 1.79
CA ASP A 76 0.79 2.38 1.37
C ASP A 76 0.44 1.10 2.14
N ASN A 77 1.41 0.19 2.32
CA ASN A 77 1.20 -1.05 3.06
C ASN A 77 0.79 -0.78 4.51
N ILE A 78 1.43 0.17 5.19
CA ILE A 78 1.04 0.58 6.56
C ILE A 78 -0.36 1.20 6.55
N GLY A 79 -0.66 2.04 5.56
CA GLY A 79 -1.99 2.63 5.37
C GLY A 79 -3.09 1.57 5.22
N LEU A 80 -2.82 0.51 4.43
CA LEU A 80 -3.75 -0.61 4.26
C LEU A 80 -4.00 -1.37 5.56
N VAL A 81 -2.97 -1.56 6.40
CA VAL A 81 -3.18 -2.20 7.72
C VAL A 81 -4.10 -1.34 8.59
N TYR A 82 -3.94 -0.02 8.59
CA TYR A 82 -4.82 0.87 9.33
C TYR A 82 -6.26 0.90 8.75
N ASP A 83 -6.43 0.81 7.43
CA ASP A 83 -7.75 0.62 6.81
C ASP A 83 -8.41 -0.67 7.29
N ASN A 84 -7.66 -1.78 7.33
CA ASN A 84 -8.14 -3.08 7.82
C ASN A 84 -8.53 -3.02 9.31
N MET A 85 -7.88 -2.14 10.09
CA MET A 85 -8.23 -1.83 11.48
C MET A 85 -9.35 -0.79 11.62
N SER A 86 -9.89 -0.27 10.52
CA SER A 86 -10.85 0.85 10.48
C SER A 86 -10.34 2.15 11.10
N ASP A 87 -9.03 2.32 11.28
CA ASP A 87 -8.41 3.59 11.65
C ASP A 87 -8.10 4.41 10.39
N TYR A 88 -9.18 4.86 9.74
CA TYR A 88 -9.10 5.59 8.47
C TYR A 88 -8.37 6.93 8.59
N SER A 89 -8.24 7.49 9.81
CA SER A 89 -7.49 8.73 10.01
C SER A 89 -5.99 8.48 9.89
N LYS A 90 -5.47 7.42 10.52
CA LYS A 90 -4.09 7.01 10.30
C LYS A 90 -3.86 6.49 8.89
N ALA A 91 -4.79 5.70 8.35
CA ALA A 91 -4.67 5.20 6.98
C ALA A 91 -4.46 6.35 5.97
N LEU A 92 -5.26 7.42 6.09
CA LEU A 92 -5.09 8.62 5.26
C LEU A 92 -3.71 9.26 5.41
N GLU A 93 -3.17 9.39 6.63
CA GLU A 93 -1.83 9.96 6.82
C GLU A 93 -0.76 9.20 6.02
N PHE A 94 -0.82 7.87 6.04
CA PHE A 94 0.12 7.01 5.34
C PHE A 94 -0.12 7.00 3.82
N HIS A 95 -1.38 6.88 3.38
CA HIS A 95 -1.75 6.92 1.96
C HIS A 95 -1.42 8.27 1.30
N GLU A 96 -1.59 9.39 2.01
CA GLU A 96 -1.24 10.72 1.50
C GLU A 96 0.28 10.88 1.34
N LYS A 97 1.09 10.36 2.27
CA LYS A 97 2.56 10.32 2.12
C LYS A 97 2.99 9.47 0.92
N ALA A 98 2.41 8.28 0.77
CA ALA A 98 2.68 7.41 -0.38
C ALA A 98 2.28 8.09 -1.70
N HIS A 99 1.11 8.73 -1.74
CA HIS A 99 0.62 9.46 -2.89
C HIS A 99 1.58 10.59 -3.31
N GLN A 100 2.06 11.39 -2.35
CA GLN A 100 3.00 12.47 -2.62
C GLN A 100 4.30 11.96 -3.25
N ILE A 101 4.83 10.83 -2.75
CA ILE A 101 6.03 10.22 -3.32
C ILE A 101 5.77 9.72 -4.74
N PHE A 102 4.65 9.01 -4.97
CA PHE A 102 4.29 8.55 -6.32
C PHE A 102 4.06 9.70 -7.30
N GLU A 103 3.42 10.78 -6.87
CA GLU A 103 3.19 11.97 -7.69
C GLU A 103 4.51 12.62 -8.13
N ASN A 104 5.50 12.67 -7.23
CA ASN A 104 6.82 13.22 -7.53
C ASN A 104 7.69 12.29 -8.39
N ALA A 105 7.51 10.97 -8.25
CA ALA A 105 8.42 9.97 -8.81
C ALA A 105 7.96 9.37 -10.15
N LEU A 106 6.66 9.43 -10.44
CA LEU A 106 6.05 8.67 -11.54
C LEU A 106 5.31 9.58 -12.53
N PRO A 107 5.19 9.17 -13.80
CA PRO A 107 4.31 9.84 -14.75
C PRO A 107 2.86 9.91 -14.25
N SER A 108 2.13 10.95 -14.64
CA SER A 108 0.73 11.18 -14.22
C SER A 108 -0.26 10.09 -14.67
N ASN A 109 0.14 9.24 -15.62
CA ASN A 109 -0.60 8.06 -16.06
C ASN A 109 -0.01 6.74 -15.51
N HIS A 110 0.73 6.78 -14.40
CA HIS A 110 1.25 5.54 -13.83
C HIS A 110 0.16 4.81 -13.01
N PRO A 111 -0.03 3.48 -13.18
CA PRO A 111 -1.03 2.72 -12.43
C PRO A 111 -0.89 2.82 -10.91
N SER A 112 0.32 2.90 -10.35
CA SER A 112 0.53 3.11 -8.90
C SER A 112 -0.06 4.43 -8.39
N LEU A 113 -0.03 5.49 -9.19
CA LEU A 113 -0.66 6.76 -8.83
C LEU A 113 -2.19 6.59 -8.72
N ALA A 114 -2.79 5.84 -9.65
CA ALA A 114 -4.20 5.50 -9.58
C ALA A 114 -4.55 4.64 -8.36
N THR A 115 -3.69 3.68 -8.00
CA THR A 115 -3.86 2.86 -6.78
C THR A 115 -3.86 3.73 -5.53
N SER A 116 -2.91 4.67 -5.40
CA SER A 116 -2.86 5.58 -4.24
C SER A 116 -4.12 6.46 -4.14
N TYR A 117 -4.63 6.99 -5.27
CA TYR A 117 -5.92 7.69 -5.28
C TYR A 117 -7.09 6.79 -4.85
N ASN A 118 -7.11 5.53 -5.28
CA ASN A 118 -8.13 4.57 -4.88
C ASN A 118 -8.09 4.27 -3.37
N ASN A 119 -6.90 4.13 -2.79
CA ASN A 119 -6.73 3.89 -1.36
C ASN A 119 -7.23 5.08 -0.54
N ILE A 120 -6.81 6.31 -0.91
CA ILE A 120 -7.31 7.55 -0.28
C ILE A 120 -8.84 7.65 -0.39
N GLY A 121 -9.39 7.38 -1.58
CA GLY A 121 -10.84 7.39 -1.80
C GLY A 121 -11.59 6.38 -0.93
N THR A 122 -11.03 5.17 -0.78
CA THR A 122 -11.58 4.12 0.10
C THR A 122 -11.53 4.52 1.58
N ALA A 123 -10.43 5.12 2.03
CA ALA A 123 -10.30 5.58 3.40
C ALA A 123 -11.29 6.72 3.72
N TYR A 124 -11.49 7.68 2.80
CA TYR A 124 -12.55 8.70 2.96
C TYR A 124 -13.96 8.10 2.97
N PHE A 125 -14.22 7.05 2.18
CA PHE A 125 -15.49 6.32 2.24
C PHE A 125 -15.71 5.70 3.62
N GLY A 126 -14.67 5.08 4.20
CA GLY A 126 -14.68 4.57 5.58
C GLY A 126 -14.99 5.64 6.63
N LYS A 127 -14.46 6.87 6.44
CA LYS A 127 -14.80 8.05 7.26
C LYS A 127 -16.17 8.64 7.00
N ARG A 128 -16.94 8.10 6.04
CA ARG A 128 -18.24 8.61 5.58
C ARG A 128 -18.16 10.01 4.95
N ASP A 129 -16.98 10.43 4.51
CA ASP A 129 -16.82 11.63 3.68
C ASP A 129 -16.99 11.23 2.22
N TYR A 130 -18.25 11.00 1.83
CA TYR A 130 -18.58 10.47 0.50
C TYR A 130 -18.23 11.44 -0.62
N SER A 131 -18.23 12.76 -0.34
CA SER A 131 -17.83 13.77 -1.31
C SER A 131 -16.35 13.66 -1.67
N LYS A 132 -15.47 13.60 -0.67
CA LYS A 132 -14.02 13.39 -0.92
C LYS A 132 -13.75 12.00 -1.50
N ALA A 133 -14.41 10.97 -0.99
CA ALA A 133 -14.27 9.62 -1.50
C ALA A 133 -14.57 9.54 -3.00
N LEU A 134 -15.68 10.14 -3.43
CA LEU A 134 -16.06 10.18 -4.84
C LEU A 134 -15.02 10.91 -5.69
N SER A 135 -14.56 12.08 -5.25
CA SER A 135 -13.55 12.88 -5.96
C SER A 135 -12.26 12.09 -6.21
N PHE A 136 -11.76 11.38 -5.19
CA PHE A 136 -10.54 10.57 -5.31
C PHE A 136 -10.74 9.31 -6.17
N LEU A 137 -11.88 8.62 -6.04
CA LEU A 137 -12.16 7.43 -6.85
C LEU A 137 -12.35 7.79 -8.35
N GLU A 138 -12.93 8.93 -8.66
CA GLU A 138 -13.05 9.41 -10.05
C GLU A 138 -11.68 9.74 -10.67
N LYS A 139 -10.76 10.32 -9.88
CA LYS A 139 -9.36 10.50 -10.30
C LYS A 139 -8.66 9.16 -10.55
N ALA A 140 -8.78 8.20 -9.64
CA ALA A 140 -8.22 6.86 -9.80
C ALA A 140 -8.74 6.18 -11.08
N LEU A 141 -10.05 6.25 -11.32
CA LEU A 141 -10.68 5.67 -12.51
C LEU A 141 -10.19 6.33 -13.80
N SER A 142 -10.04 7.65 -13.81
CA SER A 142 -9.51 8.42 -14.94
C SER A 142 -8.09 7.98 -15.30
N VAL A 143 -7.21 7.84 -14.30
CA VAL A 143 -5.82 7.39 -14.52
C VAL A 143 -5.81 5.93 -14.99
N PHE A 144 -6.52 5.01 -14.33
CA PHE A 144 -6.53 3.61 -14.75
C PHE A 144 -7.03 3.41 -16.19
N LYS A 145 -8.07 4.13 -16.62
CA LYS A 145 -8.58 4.06 -18.01
C LYS A 145 -7.57 4.50 -19.06
N LYS A 146 -6.66 5.42 -18.72
CA LYS A 146 -5.58 5.88 -19.63
C LYS A 146 -4.39 4.92 -19.66
N SER A 147 -4.24 4.09 -18.63
CA SER A 147 -2.99 3.38 -18.34
C SER A 147 -3.10 1.88 -18.51
N LEU A 148 -4.32 1.34 -18.49
CA LEU A 148 -4.59 -0.10 -18.49
C LEU A 148 -5.63 -0.47 -19.56
N PRO A 149 -5.63 -1.73 -20.04
CA PRO A 149 -6.66 -2.23 -20.93
C PRO A 149 -8.07 -2.09 -20.31
N PRO A 150 -9.13 -1.84 -21.11
CA PRO A 150 -10.48 -1.58 -20.58
C PRO A 150 -11.06 -2.64 -19.64
N ASN A 151 -10.63 -3.90 -19.80
CA ASN A 151 -11.11 -5.04 -18.99
C ASN A 151 -10.21 -5.34 -17.77
N HIS A 152 -9.27 -4.47 -17.43
CA HIS A 152 -8.36 -4.70 -16.31
C HIS A 152 -9.12 -4.75 -14.96
N PRO A 153 -8.83 -5.72 -14.07
CA PRO A 153 -9.52 -5.88 -12.78
C PRO A 153 -9.59 -4.60 -11.95
N ASN A 154 -8.50 -3.83 -11.88
CA ASN A 154 -8.47 -2.57 -11.12
C ASN A 154 -9.52 -1.55 -11.60
N ILE A 155 -9.78 -1.44 -12.91
CA ILE A 155 -10.83 -0.54 -13.43
C ILE A 155 -12.20 -0.97 -12.89
N LYS A 156 -12.48 -2.28 -12.89
CA LYS A 156 -13.72 -2.85 -12.36
C LYS A 156 -13.84 -2.60 -10.85
N THR A 157 -12.77 -2.79 -10.09
CA THR A 157 -12.74 -2.54 -8.64
C THR A 157 -13.05 -1.08 -8.33
N VAL A 158 -12.33 -0.13 -8.94
CA VAL A 158 -12.58 1.31 -8.69
C VAL A 158 -13.97 1.73 -9.12
N LYS A 159 -14.48 1.21 -10.24
CA LYS A 159 -15.86 1.49 -10.69
C LYS A 159 -16.89 1.02 -9.65
N ASN A 160 -16.75 -0.19 -9.13
CA ASN A 160 -17.63 -0.70 -8.08
C ASN A 160 -17.56 0.17 -6.81
N SER A 161 -16.36 0.56 -6.38
CA SER A 161 -16.20 1.48 -5.24
C SER A 161 -16.89 2.82 -5.51
N THR A 162 -16.71 3.39 -6.70
CA THR A 162 -17.34 4.65 -7.13
C THR A 162 -18.87 4.56 -7.08
N ASP A 163 -19.43 3.48 -7.64
CA ASP A 163 -20.88 3.24 -7.66
C ASP A 163 -21.44 3.05 -6.24
N ASN A 164 -20.68 2.42 -5.35
CA ASN A 164 -21.06 2.28 -3.94
C ASN A 164 -21.08 3.63 -3.20
N VAL A 165 -20.12 4.52 -3.46
CA VAL A 165 -20.13 5.87 -2.89
C VAL A 165 -21.35 6.65 -3.38
N LYS A 166 -21.64 6.61 -4.69
CA LYS A 166 -22.80 7.30 -5.29
C LYS A 166 -24.14 6.86 -4.69
N LYS A 167 -24.27 5.61 -4.25
CA LYS A 167 -25.48 5.11 -3.57
C LYS A 167 -25.64 5.58 -2.12
N LYS A 168 -24.58 6.12 -1.51
CA LYS A 168 -24.55 6.57 -0.11
C LYS A 168 -24.67 8.08 0.04
N MET A 169 -24.54 8.83 -1.07
CA MET A 169 -24.82 10.26 -1.16
C MET A 169 -26.32 10.50 -1.31
#